data_AF-A0A7X7KZM9-F1
#
_entry.id   AF-A0A7X7KZM9-F1
#
_cell.length_a   1.000
_cell.length_b   1.000
_cell.length_c   1.000
_cell.angle_alpha   90.00
_cell.angle_beta   90.00
_cell.angle_gamma   90.00
#
_symmetry.space_group_name_H-M   'P 1'
#
loop_
_entity.id
_entity.type
_entity.pdbx_description
1 polymer ?
#
loop_
_entity_poly.entity_id
_entity_poly.type
_entity_poly.pdbx_seq_one_letter_code
_entity_poly.pdbx_strand_id
1 'polypeptide(L)'
;MIDRESRDVLAENFRHLIAGQITNDQFEDRLRKSDDAGVNEVFFCGAWPLYDDLHEHKLTGRWAIKKEHWPIAARYILFLKTNLEYEWPTRTGVKELPWTILSLLSFGLVGRLRNQIRNTRSAGDPEVWPFFRAL
;
A
#
# COMPACT_ATOMS: atom_id res chain seq x y z
N MET A 1 -7.20 -12.59 -7.74
CA MET A 1 -8.47 -13.11 -7.21
C MET A 1 -8.87 -12.21 -6.08
N ILE A 2 -10.05 -11.62 -6.23
CA ILE A 2 -10.59 -10.67 -5.27
C ILE A 2 -10.99 -11.38 -3.98
N ASP A 3 -10.48 -10.88 -2.87
CA ASP A 3 -10.90 -11.26 -1.52
C ASP A 3 -11.75 -10.14 -0.93
N ARG A 4 -13.06 -10.30 -1.04
CA ARG A 4 -14.04 -9.28 -0.66
C ARG A 4 -13.98 -8.94 0.83
N GLU A 5 -13.84 -9.95 1.69
CA GLU A 5 -13.79 -9.77 3.15
C GLU A 5 -12.52 -8.99 3.52
N SER A 6 -11.36 -9.41 3.02
CA SER A 6 -10.10 -8.74 3.34
C SER A 6 -10.06 -7.30 2.80
N ARG A 7 -10.63 -7.04 1.61
CA ARG A 7 -10.77 -5.67 1.11
C ARG A 7 -11.66 -4.79 1.98
N ASP A 8 -12.75 -5.34 2.51
CA ASP A 8 -13.67 -4.59 3.37
C ASP A 8 -13.05 -4.26 4.72
N VAL A 9 -12.39 -5.24 5.33
CA VAL A 9 -11.62 -5.06 6.57
C VAL A 9 -10.52 -4.02 6.37
N LEU A 10 -9.72 -4.14 5.30
CA LEU A 10 -8.66 -3.17 5.03
C LEU A 10 -9.23 -1.77 4.80
N ALA A 11 -10.31 -1.62 4.02
CA ALA A 11 -10.91 -0.31 3.74
C ALA A 11 -11.42 0.39 5.01
N GLU A 12 -12.06 -0.36 5.91
CA GLU A 12 -12.55 0.16 7.19
C GLU A 12 -11.41 0.53 8.13
N ASN A 13 -10.45 -0.36 8.32
CA ASN A 13 -9.28 -0.09 9.16
C ASN A 13 -8.45 1.07 8.61
N PHE A 14 -8.28 1.18 7.29
CA PHE A 14 -7.55 2.27 6.67
C PHE A 14 -8.23 3.62 6.96
N ARG A 15 -9.57 3.67 6.87
CA ARG A 15 -10.34 4.86 7.27
C ARG A 15 -10.11 5.22 8.74
N HIS A 16 -10.14 4.24 9.64
CA HIS A 16 -9.89 4.49 11.07
C HIS A 16 -8.47 4.99 11.34
N LEU A 17 -7.47 4.42 10.64
CA LEU A 17 -6.07 4.80 10.77
C LEU A 17 -5.85 6.26 10.33
N ILE A 18 -6.29 6.63 9.11
CA ILE A 18 -6.11 8.00 8.59
C ILE A 18 -6.89 9.06 9.39
N ALA A 19 -7.99 8.64 10.04
CA ALA A 19 -8.75 9.50 10.94
C ALA A 19 -8.12 9.60 12.34
N GLY A 20 -7.02 8.88 12.61
CA GLY A 20 -6.37 8.85 13.91
C GLY A 20 -7.23 8.20 15.00
N GLN A 21 -8.16 7.32 14.64
CA GLN A 21 -9.05 6.64 15.59
C GLN A 21 -8.36 5.43 16.23
N ILE A 22 -7.56 4.71 15.44
CA ILE A 22 -6.77 3.55 15.86
C ILE A 22 -5.27 3.83 15.71
N THR A 23 -4.45 3.02 16.37
CA THR A 23 -2.98 3.03 16.20
C THR A 23 -2.57 2.22 14.97
N ASN A 24 -1.31 2.37 14.54
CA ASN A 24 -0.69 1.52 13.53
C ASN A 24 -0.70 0.03 13.92
N ASP A 25 -0.38 -0.30 15.17
CA ASP A 25 -0.39 -1.69 15.65
C ASP A 25 -1.82 -2.26 15.64
N GLN A 26 -2.80 -1.51 16.14
CA GLN A 26 -4.22 -1.89 16.04
C GLN A 26 -4.71 -2.03 14.61
N PHE A 27 -4.16 -1.26 13.68
CA PHE A 27 -4.47 -1.39 12.26
C PHE A 27 -3.97 -2.73 11.73
N GLU A 28 -2.72 -3.11 12.01
CA GLU A 28 -2.13 -4.39 11.58
C GLU A 28 -2.80 -5.61 12.22
N ASP A 29 -3.05 -5.56 13.54
CA ASP A 29 -3.64 -6.67 14.31
C ASP A 29 -5.03 -7.09 13.80
N ARG A 30 -5.74 -6.17 13.15
CA ARG A 30 -7.08 -6.41 12.61
C ARG A 30 -7.07 -6.95 11.19
N LEU A 31 -5.91 -6.95 10.50
CA LEU A 31 -5.83 -7.43 9.12
C LEU A 31 -5.73 -8.96 9.09
N ARG A 32 -6.31 -9.52 8.02
CA ARG A 32 -6.21 -10.95 7.71
C ARG A 32 -5.28 -11.12 6.53
N LYS A 33 -4.56 -12.25 6.51
CA LYS A 33 -3.76 -12.63 5.35
C LYS A 33 -4.68 -12.86 4.16
N SER A 34 -4.29 -12.33 3.01
CA SER A 34 -5.04 -12.44 1.76
C SER A 34 -4.09 -12.62 0.58
N ASP A 35 -4.49 -13.44 -0.40
CA ASP A 35 -3.80 -13.58 -1.68
C ASP A 35 -4.23 -12.51 -2.70
N ASP A 36 -5.17 -11.62 -2.34
CA ASP A 36 -5.59 -10.51 -3.18
C ASP A 36 -4.46 -9.48 -3.32
N ALA A 37 -3.93 -9.36 -4.54
CA ALA A 37 -2.90 -8.38 -4.88
C ALA A 37 -3.31 -6.95 -4.53
N GLY A 38 -4.60 -6.59 -4.70
CA GLY A 38 -5.10 -5.26 -4.36
C GLY A 38 -5.02 -4.97 -2.86
N VAL A 39 -5.30 -5.98 -2.01
CA VAL A 39 -5.16 -5.87 -0.55
C VAL A 39 -3.71 -5.67 -0.17
N ASN A 40 -2.83 -6.55 -0.66
CA ASN A 40 -1.40 -6.52 -0.33
C ASN A 40 -0.75 -5.21 -0.79
N GLU A 41 -1.01 -4.78 -2.03
CA GLU A 41 -0.37 -3.59 -2.58
C GLU A 41 -0.87 -2.30 -1.93
N VAL A 42 -2.17 -2.20 -1.60
CA VAL A 42 -2.69 -1.05 -0.83
C VAL A 42 -2.11 -1.03 0.59
N PHE A 43 -1.96 -2.19 1.24
CA PHE A 43 -1.30 -2.27 2.54
C PHE A 43 0.16 -1.80 2.45
N PHE A 44 0.99 -2.48 1.66
CA PHE A 44 2.44 -2.24 1.65
C PHE A 44 2.85 -0.91 1.01
N CYS A 45 2.15 -0.46 -0.04
CA CYS A 45 2.50 0.79 -0.72
C CYS A 45 1.68 2.00 -0.23
N GLY A 46 0.52 1.77 0.37
CA GLY A 46 -0.39 2.82 0.82
C GLY A 46 -0.42 3.03 2.32
N ALA A 47 -0.54 1.95 3.12
CA ALA A 47 -0.70 2.03 4.57
C ALA A 47 0.64 2.02 5.32
N TRP A 48 1.51 1.05 5.02
CA TRP A 48 2.78 0.83 5.71
C TRP A 48 3.69 2.07 5.76
N PRO A 49 3.81 2.89 4.69
CA PRO A 49 4.62 4.11 4.74
C PRO A 49 4.09 5.21 5.67
N LEU A 50 2.90 5.05 6.25
CA LEU A 50 2.28 6.06 7.11
C LEU A 50 2.71 5.95 8.57
N TYR A 51 3.39 4.87 8.98
CA TYR A 51 3.75 4.64 10.38
C TYR A 51 5.23 4.26 10.57
N ASP A 52 5.60 4.05 11.83
CA ASP A 52 6.92 3.79 12.38
C ASP A 52 6.84 2.41 13.03
N ASP A 53 7.58 1.45 12.48
CA ASP A 53 7.58 0.05 12.94
C ASP A 53 8.10 -0.11 14.37
N LEU A 54 8.75 0.91 14.95
CA LEU A 54 9.32 0.84 16.30
C LEU A 54 8.42 1.40 17.39
N HIS A 55 7.34 2.12 17.03
CA HIS A 55 6.50 2.81 18.00
C HIS A 55 5.02 2.74 17.64
N GLU A 56 4.20 2.23 18.56
CA GLU A 56 2.76 2.35 18.46
C GLU A 56 2.33 3.82 18.57
N HIS A 57 1.59 4.32 17.59
CA HIS A 57 1.04 5.67 17.58
C HIS A 57 -0.19 5.80 16.68
N LYS A 58 -0.93 6.90 16.88
CA LYS A 58 -2.04 7.31 16.00
C LYS A 58 -1.55 8.37 15.02
N LEU A 59 -2.14 8.42 13.81
CA LEU A 59 -1.84 9.44 12.80
C LEU A 59 -2.41 10.82 13.17
N THR A 60 -1.89 11.39 14.26
CA THR A 60 -2.29 12.66 14.86
C THR A 60 -1.05 13.45 15.30
N GLY A 61 -1.19 14.76 15.51
CA GLY A 61 -0.08 15.62 15.93
C GLY A 61 1.09 15.55 14.93
N ARG A 62 2.27 15.17 15.41
CA ARG A 62 3.49 15.02 14.57
C ARG A 62 3.37 13.91 13.51
N TRP A 63 2.45 12.97 13.69
CA TRP A 63 2.22 11.84 12.78
C TRP A 63 1.00 12.06 11.87
N ALA A 64 0.39 13.24 11.92
CA ALA A 64 -0.82 13.52 11.14
C ALA A 64 -0.53 13.54 9.63
N ILE A 65 -1.42 12.91 8.85
CA ILE A 65 -1.39 13.01 7.40
C ILE A 65 -1.75 14.44 6.99
N LYS A 66 -0.90 15.05 6.17
CA LYS A 66 -1.19 16.38 5.58
C LYS A 66 -2.47 16.32 4.75
N LYS A 67 -3.30 17.36 4.85
CA LYS A 67 -4.60 17.44 4.15
C LYS A 67 -4.50 17.21 2.64
N GLU A 68 -3.39 17.60 2.02
CA GLU A 68 -3.09 17.39 0.60
C GLU A 68 -3.06 15.90 0.16
N HIS A 69 -2.80 14.97 1.08
CA HIS A 69 -2.74 13.53 0.78
C HIS A 69 -4.06 12.79 1.08
N TRP A 70 -5.06 13.47 1.65
CA TRP A 70 -6.36 12.86 1.93
C TRP A 70 -7.07 12.32 0.69
N PRO A 71 -7.04 13.00 -0.48
CA PRO A 71 -7.63 12.44 -1.70
C PRO A 71 -7.00 11.11 -2.12
N ILE A 72 -5.69 10.96 -1.91
CA ILE A 72 -4.96 9.73 -2.22
C ILE A 72 -5.43 8.60 -1.30
N ALA A 73 -5.50 8.85 0.01
CA ALA A 73 -6.03 7.90 0.98
C ALA A 73 -7.49 7.49 0.68
N ALA A 74 -8.34 8.45 0.33
CA ALA A 74 -9.73 8.20 -0.04
C ALA A 74 -9.84 7.32 -1.30
N ARG A 75 -8.94 7.52 -2.28
CA ARG A 75 -8.88 6.69 -3.48
C ARG A 75 -8.54 5.23 -3.17
N TYR A 76 -7.66 4.98 -2.20
CA TYR A 76 -7.30 3.61 -1.80
C TYR A 76 -8.52 2.89 -1.21
N ILE A 77 -9.24 3.57 -0.31
CA ILE A 77 -10.50 3.06 0.26
C ILE A 77 -11.52 2.79 -0.86
N LEU A 78 -11.65 3.72 -1.82
CA LEU A 78 -12.57 3.57 -2.95
C LEU A 78 -12.24 2.33 -3.78
N PHE A 79 -10.98 2.15 -4.16
CA PHE A 79 -10.53 0.99 -4.92
C PHE A 79 -10.85 -0.32 -4.19
N LEU A 80 -10.52 -0.39 -2.89
CA LEU A 80 -10.82 -1.56 -2.07
C LEU A 80 -12.31 -1.87 -2.06
N LYS A 81 -13.18 -0.86 -2.04
CA LYS A 81 -14.64 -1.04 -2.11
C LYS A 81 -15.18 -1.45 -3.50
N THR A 82 -14.35 -1.49 -4.53
CA THR A 82 -14.72 -2.02 -5.85
C THR A 82 -14.44 -3.52 -5.97
N ASN A 83 -15.04 -4.13 -7.01
CA ASN A 83 -14.72 -5.48 -7.46
C ASN A 83 -13.79 -5.48 -8.69
N LEU A 84 -12.90 -4.48 -8.80
CA LEU A 84 -11.86 -4.46 -9.83
C LEU A 84 -10.67 -5.33 -9.39
N GLU A 85 -10.16 -6.17 -10.29
CA GLU A 85 -8.88 -6.87 -10.07
C GLU A 85 -7.74 -5.86 -10.05
N TYR A 86 -6.67 -6.17 -9.33
CA TYR A 86 -5.48 -5.33 -9.33
C TYR A 86 -4.62 -5.65 -10.56
N GLU A 87 -4.41 -4.65 -11.42
CA GLU A 87 -3.78 -4.85 -12.74
C GLU A 87 -2.31 -4.43 -12.80
N TRP A 88 -1.83 -3.71 -11.78
CA TRP A 88 -0.42 -3.30 -11.73
C TRP A 88 0.49 -4.50 -11.41
N PRO A 89 1.78 -4.45 -11.79
CA PRO A 89 2.75 -5.44 -11.34
C PRO A 89 2.86 -5.43 -9.82
N THR A 90 2.62 -6.58 -9.19
CA THR A 90 2.77 -6.74 -7.73
C THR A 90 4.20 -6.44 -7.31
N ARG A 91 4.35 -5.60 -6.29
CA ARG A 91 5.61 -5.19 -5.67
C ARG A 91 5.93 -5.98 -4.41
N THR A 92 5.05 -6.92 -4.05
CA THR A 92 5.06 -7.63 -2.77
C THR A 92 5.04 -9.16 -2.99
N GLY A 93 5.55 -9.91 -2.01
CA GLY A 93 5.57 -11.39 -2.02
C GLY A 93 6.96 -12.02 -2.20
N VAL A 94 7.04 -13.36 -2.04
CA VAL A 94 8.29 -14.15 -2.08
C VAL A 94 9.11 -13.98 -3.36
N LYS A 95 8.46 -13.64 -4.48
CA LYS A 95 9.12 -13.36 -5.76
C LYS A 95 10.02 -12.12 -5.72
N GLU A 96 9.82 -11.23 -4.75
CA GLU A 96 10.58 -9.98 -4.58
C GLU A 96 11.78 -10.15 -3.65
N LEU A 97 11.85 -11.25 -2.88
CA LEU A 97 12.89 -11.49 -1.89
C LEU A 97 14.33 -11.44 -2.46
N PRO A 98 14.63 -12.02 -3.65
CA PRO A 98 15.98 -11.91 -4.23
C PRO A 98 16.38 -10.47 -4.50
N TRP A 99 15.45 -9.64 -4.96
CA TRP A 99 15.70 -8.23 -5.21
C TRP A 99 15.85 -7.42 -3.93
N THR A 100 15.08 -7.73 -2.88
CA THR A 100 15.21 -7.10 -1.57
C THR A 100 16.60 -7.38 -0.99
N ILE A 101 17.05 -8.63 -1.02
CA ILE A 101 18.40 -9.03 -0.58
C ILE A 101 19.47 -8.31 -1.41
N LEU A 102 19.33 -8.29 -2.73
CA LEU A 102 20.28 -7.62 -3.61
C LEU A 102 20.30 -6.10 -3.40
N SER A 103 19.16 -5.50 -3.05
CA SER A 103 19.07 -4.08 -2.69
C SER A 103 19.79 -3.78 -1.39
N LEU A 104 19.70 -4.65 -0.38
CA LEU A 104 20.42 -4.50 0.89
C LEU A 104 21.94 -4.60 0.67
N LEU A 105 22.38 -5.58 -0.11
CA LEU A 105 23.80 -5.77 -0.45
C LEU A 105 24.38 -4.63 -1.30
N SER A 106 23.53 -3.93 -2.05
CA SER A 106 23.94 -2.78 -2.90
C SER A 106 23.65 -1.42 -2.28
N PHE A 107 23.41 -1.35 -0.96
CA PHE A 107 23.05 -0.11 -0.26
C PHE A 107 21.90 0.67 -0.92
N GLY A 108 20.91 -0.06 -1.48
CA GLY A 108 19.71 0.49 -2.09
C GLY A 108 19.84 0.93 -3.56
N LEU A 109 21.04 0.90 -4.16
CA LEU A 109 21.25 1.32 -5.56
C LEU A 109 20.48 0.45 -6.56
N VAL A 110 20.52 -0.88 -6.39
CA VAL A 110 19.82 -1.82 -7.27
C VAL A 110 18.29 -1.74 -7.08
N GLY A 111 17.83 -1.51 -5.85
CA GLY A 111 16.41 -1.28 -5.57
C GLY A 111 15.86 -0.03 -6.27
N ARG A 112 16.66 1.04 -6.31
CA ARG A 112 16.30 2.32 -6.95
C ARG A 112 16.23 2.20 -8.48
N LEU A 113 17.23 1.55 -9.10
CA LEU A 113 17.26 1.32 -10.55
C LEU A 113 16.08 0.45 -11.02
N ARG A 114 15.76 -0.60 -10.27
CA ARG A 114 14.64 -1.51 -10.55
C ARG A 114 13.29 -0.79 -10.48
N ASN A 115 13.07 0.03 -9.45
CA ASN A 115 11.83 0.80 -9.32
C ASN A 115 11.64 1.76 -10.51
N GLN A 116 12.72 2.37 -10.99
CA GLN A 116 12.71 3.24 -12.16
C GLN A 116 12.37 2.48 -13.45
N ILE A 117 12.94 1.28 -13.64
CA ILE A 117 12.63 0.40 -14.79
C ILE A 117 11.19 -0.13 -14.74
N ARG A 118 10.68 -0.47 -13.55
CA ARG A 118 9.31 -0.98 -13.39
C ARG A 118 8.27 0.12 -13.63
N ASN A 119 8.50 1.32 -13.11
CA ASN A 119 7.63 2.47 -13.38
C ASN A 119 7.59 2.82 -14.87
N THR A 120 8.72 2.71 -15.59
CA THR A 120 8.75 2.93 -17.05
C THR A 120 8.17 1.80 -17.88
N ARG A 121 8.15 0.56 -17.36
CA ARG A 121 7.50 -0.60 -18.02
C ARG A 121 6.01 -0.74 -17.70
N SER A 122 5.52 -0.04 -16.70
CA SER A 122 4.10 -0.06 -16.37
C SER A 122 3.39 0.81 -17.40
N ALA A 123 2.60 0.19 -18.30
CA ALA A 123 1.81 0.92 -19.31
C ALA A 123 0.65 1.74 -18.69
N GLY A 124 0.63 1.92 -17.36
CA GLY A 124 -0.44 2.55 -16.61
C GLY A 124 -0.06 3.95 -16.11
N ASP A 125 -1.06 4.83 -16.01
CA ASP A 125 -0.92 6.17 -15.44
C ASP A 125 -0.73 6.09 -13.91
N PRO A 126 0.45 6.45 -13.36
CA PRO A 126 0.72 6.36 -11.93
C PRO A 126 -0.16 7.29 -11.09
N GLU A 127 -0.70 8.35 -11.68
CA GLU A 127 -1.54 9.33 -10.99
C GLU A 127 -2.86 8.71 -10.53
N VAL A 128 -3.31 7.58 -11.09
CA VAL A 128 -4.57 6.93 -10.72
C VAL A 128 -4.42 5.71 -9.81
N TRP A 129 -3.19 5.29 -9.48
CA TRP A 129 -2.94 4.11 -8.63
C TRP A 129 -3.75 4.17 -7.32
N PRO A 130 -4.42 3.09 -6.87
CA PRO A 130 -4.30 1.70 -7.32
C PRO A 130 -5.22 1.31 -8.50
N PHE A 131 -6.01 2.24 -9.04
CA PHE A 131 -6.71 1.98 -10.30
C PHE A 131 -5.70 1.89 -11.44
N PHE A 132 -6.09 1.21 -12.52
CA PHE A 132 -5.28 1.10 -13.71
C PHE A 132 -5.93 1.88 -14.86
N ARG A 133 -5.13 2.69 -15.55
CA ARG A 133 -5.51 3.38 -16.77
C ARG A 133 -4.34 3.27 -17.73
N ALA A 134 -4.54 2.63 -18.88
CA ALA A 134 -3.52 2.58 -19.92
C ALA A 134 -3.16 4.00 -20.39
N LEU A 135 -1.87 4.26 -20.61
CA LEU A 135 -1.32 5.50 -21.18
C LEU A 135 -1.52 5.57 -22.70
#